data_AF-A0A3D3KKT4-F1
#
_entry.id   AF-A0A3D3KKT4-F1
#
_cell.length_a   1.000
_cell.length_b   1.000
_cell.length_c   1.000
_cell.angle_alpha   90.00
_cell.angle_beta   90.00
_cell.angle_gamma   90.00
#
_symmetry.space_group_name_H-M   'P 1'
#
loop_
_entity.id
_entity.type
_entity.pdbx_description
1 polymer ?
#
loop_
_entity_poly.entity_id
_entity_poly.type
_entity_poly.pdbx_seq_one_letter_code
_entity_poly.pdbx_strand_id
1 'polypeptide(L)'
;MNYYAHSENHRNEKHGLSKHLHQTAKLAESFACHETYKPIFKVTGLLHDLGKYQPEFQSYLDNGGRRGSVPHAAWGAGYARLCRITEASIAIDGHH
;
A
#
# COMPACT_ATOMS: atom_id res chain seq x y z
N MET A 1 -9.52 16.22 1.42
CA MET A 1 -8.40 15.97 0.49
C MET A 1 -8.60 14.60 -0.13
N ASN A 2 -8.47 14.48 -1.45
CA ASN A 2 -8.56 13.20 -2.14
C ASN A 2 -7.16 12.60 -2.25
N TYR A 3 -7.01 11.32 -1.91
CA TYR A 3 -5.76 10.58 -2.04
C TYR A 3 -5.91 9.47 -3.07
N TYR A 4 -4.89 9.31 -3.91
CA TYR A 4 -4.89 8.33 -4.98
C TYR A 4 -3.73 7.36 -4.84
N ALA A 5 -3.94 6.11 -5.25
CA ALA A 5 -2.90 5.10 -5.19
C ALA A 5 -1.96 5.13 -6.41
N HIS A 6 -2.44 5.65 -7.53
CA HIS A 6 -1.79 5.60 -8.85
C HIS A 6 -2.14 6.88 -9.62
N SER A 7 -1.35 7.21 -10.64
CA SER A 7 -1.74 8.19 -11.65
C SER A 7 -2.96 7.68 -12.43
N GLU A 8 -3.60 8.56 -13.20
CA GLU A 8 -4.74 8.20 -14.04
C GLU A 8 -4.43 7.00 -14.95
N ASN A 9 -5.39 6.10 -15.08
CA ASN A 9 -5.31 5.00 -16.04
C ASN A 9 -5.59 5.52 -17.48
N HIS A 10 -5.47 4.65 -18.49
CA HIS A 10 -5.78 4.96 -19.90
C HIS A 10 -7.23 5.42 -20.16
N ARG A 11 -8.10 5.42 -19.13
CA ARG A 11 -9.49 5.88 -19.15
C ARG A 11 -9.72 7.15 -18.32
N ASN A 12 -8.65 7.81 -17.87
CA ASN A 12 -8.66 8.97 -16.98
C ASN A 12 -9.38 8.74 -15.63
N GLU A 13 -9.48 7.49 -15.18
CA GLU A 13 -10.06 7.16 -13.88
C GLU A 13 -8.96 7.13 -12.82
N LYS A 14 -9.15 7.92 -11.75
CA LYS A 14 -8.28 7.87 -10.57
C LYS A 14 -8.75 6.80 -9.59
N HIS A 15 -7.83 5.95 -9.15
CA HIS A 15 -8.11 4.95 -8.11
C HIS A 15 -7.84 5.53 -6.72
N GLY A 16 -8.92 5.81 -5.96
CA GLY A 16 -8.83 6.30 -4.60
C GLY A 16 -8.02 5.37 -3.68
N LEU A 17 -7.07 5.92 -2.93
CA LEU A 17 -6.12 5.15 -2.13
C LEU A 17 -6.81 4.25 -1.10
N SER A 18 -7.80 4.76 -0.37
CA SER A 18 -8.57 3.93 0.58
C SER A 18 -9.24 2.74 -0.10
N LYS A 19 -9.85 2.94 -1.27
CA LYS A 19 -10.49 1.87 -2.04
C LYS A 19 -9.46 0.82 -2.48
N HIS A 20 -8.33 1.28 -3.01
CA HIS A 20 -7.20 0.42 -3.40
C HIS A 20 -6.73 -0.45 -2.23
N LEU A 21 -6.44 0.16 -1.08
CA LEU A 21 -5.93 -0.56 0.09
C LEU A 21 -6.93 -1.62 0.58
N HIS A 22 -8.23 -1.32 0.63
CA HIS A 22 -9.25 -2.29 1.05
C HIS A 22 -9.44 -3.42 0.03
N GLN A 23 -9.38 -3.12 -1.27
CA GLN A 23 -9.49 -4.14 -2.32
C GLN A 23 -8.26 -5.07 -2.32
N THR A 24 -7.05 -4.50 -2.24
CA THR A 24 -5.80 -5.27 -2.12
C THR A 24 -5.77 -6.09 -0.84
N ALA A 25 -6.19 -5.54 0.30
CA ALA A 25 -6.30 -6.28 1.55
C ALA A 25 -7.24 -7.50 1.44
N LYS A 26 -8.41 -7.34 0.80
CA LYS A 26 -9.36 -8.43 0.58
C LYS A 26 -8.80 -9.49 -0.38
N LEU A 27 -8.09 -9.08 -1.43
CA LEU A 27 -7.43 -10.01 -2.35
C LEU A 27 -6.30 -10.76 -1.65
N ALA A 28 -5.44 -10.07 -0.91
CA ALA A 28 -4.38 -10.68 -0.13
C ALA A 28 -4.95 -11.70 0.86
N GLU A 29 -5.98 -11.34 1.63
CA GLU A 29 -6.69 -12.24 2.54
C GLU A 29 -7.15 -13.54 1.86
N SER A 30 -7.58 -13.48 0.59
CA SER A 30 -8.03 -14.66 -0.17
C SER A 30 -6.91 -15.64 -0.54
N PHE A 31 -5.64 -15.22 -0.50
CA PHE A 31 -4.50 -16.09 -0.74
C PHE A 31 -4.02 -16.86 0.50
N ALA A 32 -4.59 -16.59 1.68
CA ALA A 32 -4.23 -17.31 2.89
C ALA A 32 -4.61 -18.79 2.76
N CYS A 33 -3.63 -19.69 2.94
CA CYS A 33 -3.85 -21.14 2.87
C CYS A 33 -4.61 -21.71 4.09
N HIS A 34 -4.74 -20.92 5.15
CA HIS A 34 -5.45 -21.31 6.37
C HIS A 34 -6.13 -20.09 7.01
N GLU A 35 -7.27 -20.29 7.66
CA GLU A 35 -8.09 -19.21 8.25
C GLU A 35 -7.28 -18.36 9.24
N THR A 36 -6.40 -19.00 10.01
CA THR A 36 -5.52 -18.35 11.00
C THR A 36 -4.54 -17.35 10.39
N TYR A 37 -4.23 -17.47 9.09
CA TYR A 37 -3.33 -16.56 8.38
C TYR A 37 -4.05 -15.41 7.69
N LYS A 38 -5.38 -15.48 7.51
CA LYS A 38 -6.14 -14.39 6.88
C LYS A 38 -5.87 -13.00 7.48
N PRO A 39 -5.81 -12.83 8.82
CA PRO A 39 -5.54 -11.52 9.40
C PRO A 39 -4.19 -10.92 8.97
N ILE A 40 -3.11 -11.73 8.94
CA ILE A 40 -1.78 -11.23 8.57
C ILE A 40 -1.70 -10.88 7.08
N PHE A 41 -2.37 -11.65 6.21
CA PHE A 41 -2.46 -11.32 4.78
C PHE A 41 -3.25 -10.03 4.56
N LYS A 42 -4.40 -9.89 5.24
CA LYS A 42 -5.26 -8.71 5.15
C LYS A 42 -4.54 -7.44 5.60
N VAL A 43 -3.89 -7.47 6.76
CA VAL A 43 -3.18 -6.29 7.29
C VAL A 43 -1.97 -5.93 6.44
N THR A 44 -1.26 -6.91 5.88
CA THR A 44 -0.15 -6.68 4.94
C THR A 44 -0.65 -5.93 3.69
N GLY A 45 -1.75 -6.41 3.08
CA GLY A 45 -2.35 -5.73 1.93
C GLY A 45 -2.93 -4.35 2.27
N LEU A 46 -3.42 -4.14 3.49
CA LEU A 46 -3.95 -2.84 3.93
C LEU A 46 -2.82 -1.81 4.16
N LEU A 47 -1.65 -2.25 4.62
CA LEU A 47 -0.55 -1.38 4.99
C LEU A 47 0.46 -1.13 3.87
N HIS A 48 0.52 -2.00 2.83
CA HIS A 48 1.62 -1.95 1.84
C HIS A 48 1.84 -0.54 1.27
N ASP A 49 0.77 0.13 0.84
CA ASP A 49 0.82 1.46 0.22
C ASP A 49 0.49 2.60 1.19
N LEU A 50 0.61 2.40 2.51
CA LEU A 50 0.30 3.43 3.52
C LEU A 50 1.03 4.74 3.27
N GLY A 51 2.30 4.69 2.84
CA GLY A 51 3.10 5.88 2.54
C GLY A 51 2.55 6.73 1.39
N LYS A 52 1.63 6.22 0.57
CA LYS A 52 1.01 6.99 -0.51
C LYS A 52 0.12 8.13 0.00
N TYR A 53 -0.24 8.16 1.28
CA TYR A 53 -0.91 9.30 1.91
C TYR A 53 -0.01 10.53 2.10
N GLN A 54 1.31 10.43 1.87
CA GLN A 54 2.20 11.58 1.94
C GLN A 54 1.87 12.65 0.90
N PRO A 55 1.92 13.95 1.27
CA PRO A 55 1.85 15.05 0.32
C PRO A 55 2.84 14.91 -0.84
N GLU A 56 4.05 14.46 -0.56
CA GLU A 56 5.13 14.27 -1.53
C GLU A 56 4.78 13.17 -2.54
N PHE A 57 4.12 12.09 -2.08
CA PHE A 57 3.68 11.02 -2.96
C PHE A 57 2.53 11.46 -3.85
N GLN A 58 1.55 12.19 -3.30
CA GLN A 58 0.46 12.75 -4.10
C GLN A 58 0.98 13.76 -5.13
N SER A 59 1.92 14.62 -4.75
CA SER A 59 2.61 15.53 -5.67
C SER A 59 3.37 14.78 -6.77
N TYR A 60 4.03 13.67 -6.43
CA TYR A 60 4.70 12.80 -7.40
C TYR A 60 3.72 12.18 -8.40
N LEU A 61 2.49 11.83 -7.99
CA LEU A 61 1.48 11.30 -8.91
C LEU A 61 1.03 12.34 -9.95
N ASP A 62 0.94 13.62 -9.55
CA ASP A 62 0.47 14.69 -10.43
C ASP A 62 1.60 15.25 -11.31
N ASN A 63 2.82 15.36 -10.78
CA ASN A 63 3.95 16.02 -11.45
C ASN A 63 4.96 15.05 -12.09
N GLY A 64 4.86 13.76 -11.77
CA GLY A 64 5.84 12.75 -12.16
C GLY A 64 7.17 12.90 -11.41
N GLY A 65 8.15 12.09 -11.82
CA GLY A 65 9.48 12.09 -11.23
C GLY A 65 10.25 10.81 -11.58
N ARG A 66 11.47 10.70 -11.05
CA ARG A 66 12.24 9.46 -11.17
C ARG A 66 11.53 8.34 -10.41
N ARG A 67 11.32 7.19 -11.06
CA ARG A 67 10.73 6.01 -10.39
C ARG A 67 11.48 5.70 -9.09
N GLY A 68 10.73 5.62 -7.99
CA GLY A 68 11.27 5.36 -6.66
C GLY A 68 11.82 6.58 -5.92
N SER A 69 11.70 7.80 -6.44
CA SER A 69 12.18 9.02 -5.76
C SER A 69 11.41 9.35 -4.47
N VAL A 70 10.19 8.83 -4.33
CA VAL A 70 9.38 8.96 -3.10
C VAL A 70 9.12 7.54 -2.54
N PRO A 71 9.95 7.06 -1.61
CA PRO A 71 9.80 5.74 -1.02
C PRO A 71 8.56 5.68 -0.13
N HIS A 72 7.55 4.91 -0.53
CA HIS A 72 6.28 4.81 0.20
C HIS A 72 6.14 3.49 0.98
N ALA A 73 6.81 2.41 0.56
CA ALA A 73 6.75 1.11 1.21
C ALA A 73 7.22 1.15 2.68
N ALA A 74 8.30 1.88 2.94
CA ALA A 74 8.92 1.99 4.26
C ALA A 74 7.95 2.46 5.37
N TRP A 75 6.90 3.23 5.01
CA TRP A 75 5.92 3.72 5.98
C TRP A 75 4.98 2.62 6.48
N GLY A 76 4.47 1.78 5.57
CA GLY A 76 3.70 0.60 5.93
C GLY A 76 4.54 -0.43 6.69
N ALA A 77 5.77 -0.65 6.22
CA ALA A 77 6.73 -1.55 6.85
C ALA A 77 7.07 -1.11 8.29
N GLY A 78 7.37 0.18 8.48
CA GLY A 78 7.67 0.76 9.79
C GLY A 78 6.49 0.66 10.75
N TYR A 79 5.27 0.94 10.28
CA TYR A 79 4.07 0.81 11.12
C TYR A 79 3.81 -0.65 11.52
N ALA A 80 3.92 -1.60 10.59
CA ALA A 80 3.82 -3.02 10.89
C ALA A 80 4.86 -3.48 11.93
N ARG A 81 6.09 -2.94 11.85
CA ARG A 81 7.15 -3.19 12.84
C ARG A 81 6.80 -2.66 14.22
N LEU A 82 6.23 -1.46 14.32
CA LEU A 82 5.75 -0.89 15.60
C LEU A 82 4.64 -1.75 16.22
N CYS A 83 3.76 -2.33 15.38
CA CYS A 83 2.74 -3.29 15.79
C CYS A 83 3.28 -4.70 16.08
N ARG A 84 4.60 -4.93 15.96
CA ARG A 84 5.27 -6.23 16.15
C ARG A 84 4.82 -7.32 15.16
N ILE A 85 4.38 -6.94 13.97
CA ILE A 85 4.02 -7.86 12.88
C ILE A 85 5.21 -7.93 11.91
N THR A 86 6.27 -8.63 12.33
CA THR A 86 7.58 -8.60 11.64
C THR A 86 7.52 -9.15 10.22
N GLU A 87 6.75 -10.20 9.99
CA GLU A 87 6.58 -10.84 8.69
C GLU A 87 5.90 -9.88 7.71
N ALA A 88 4.87 -9.16 8.15
CA ALA A 88 4.22 -8.13 7.36
C ALA A 88 5.17 -6.96 7.09
N SER A 89 5.97 -6.55 8.09
CA SER A 89 6.95 -5.47 7.92
C SER A 89 7.95 -5.79 6.79
N ILE A 90 8.53 -6.98 6.80
CA ILE A 90 9.49 -7.43 5.79
C ILE A 90 8.81 -7.57 4.41
N ALA A 91 7.62 -8.16 4.37
CA ALA A 91 6.87 -8.33 3.12
C ALA A 91 6.48 -6.99 2.47
N ILE A 92 6.10 -6.00 3.29
CA ILE A 92 5.79 -4.65 2.82
C ILE A 92 7.05 -3.95 2.33
N ASP A 93 8.17 -4.01 3.05
CA ASP A 93 9.38 -3.27 2.65
C ASP A 93 9.89 -3.68 1.25
N GLY A 94 9.69 -4.95 0.87
CA GLY A 94 10.11 -5.53 -0.40
C GLY A 94 9.08 -5.55 -1.53
N HIS A 95 7.97 -4.79 -1.47
CA HIS A 95 6.87 -4.95 -2.44
C HIS A 95 7.08 -4.30 -3.83
N HIS A 96 8.27 -3.76 -4.13
CA HIS A 96 8.62 -3.09 -5.41
C HIS A 96 9.81 -3.70 -6.12
#